data_AF-A0A8S3SXZ8-F1
#
_entry.id   AF-A0A8S3SXZ8-F1
#
_cell.length_a   1.000
_cell.length_b   1.000
_cell.length_c   1.000
_cell.angle_alpha   90.00
_cell.angle_beta   90.00
_cell.angle_gamma   90.00
#
_symmetry.space_group_name_H-M   'P 1'
#
loop_
_entity.id
_entity.type
_entity.pdbx_description
1 polymer ?
#
loop_
_entity_poly.entity_id
_entity_poly.type
_entity_poly.pdbx_seq_one_letter_code
_entity_poly.pdbx_strand_id
1 'polypeptide(L)'
;MSIQSTPVHESPMVEHNRNYQQFHNIQNPNFLQTSPTPSTLGFFPGTPHNTYMQPMMHSTMNPTFVDNGGKIDILTQKVDMICEKISNIDKLTEKLNKFDKTVNSMVKGIESINKRVDEVEKGLNFINAEFENNKKDVREVKTNLTEIRSENEEATKTIAKLRTDFEDLNERQLDLQTRSMRENLIFTGIPMYDESEQSEETEKIIENFMTVELKMETLPKFHRAHRFGKEFTEKNPDGSIKFVTKPIVCRFVNFKQRELVRKAARELKDTKYGINEQFPKEINDRRKALWPHFQEARRQRKKAFFKRDRLFIEGNEFTPKDTTKEMDTNERKCHQHNEQGDRPREFNQPKFSQPRRGPRKGQN
;
A
#
# COMPACT_ATOMS: atom_id res chain seq x y z
N MET A 1 18.16 -50.62 -1.75
CA MET A 1 18.80 -49.56 -0.93
C MET A 1 17.69 -48.65 -0.45
N SER A 2 17.54 -48.47 0.86
CA SER A 2 16.43 -47.69 1.43
C SER A 2 16.83 -46.22 1.57
N ILE A 3 15.96 -45.30 1.16
CA ILE A 3 16.16 -43.87 1.38
C ILE A 3 15.60 -43.53 2.77
N GLN A 4 16.43 -42.95 3.63
CA GLN A 4 15.99 -42.48 4.95
C GLN A 4 15.44 -41.06 4.84
N SER A 5 14.18 -40.86 5.21
CA SER A 5 13.59 -39.54 5.44
C SER A 5 13.67 -39.22 6.93
N THR A 6 14.49 -38.24 7.31
CA THR A 6 14.50 -37.70 8.68
C THR A 6 13.50 -36.55 8.82
N PRO A 7 12.83 -36.41 9.98
CA PRO A 7 11.78 -35.42 10.18
C PRO A 7 12.34 -34.04 10.54
N VAL A 8 11.64 -32.98 10.12
CA VAL A 8 11.87 -31.62 10.65
C VAL A 8 11.10 -31.49 11.96
N HIS A 9 11.78 -31.08 13.03
CA HIS A 9 11.20 -30.95 14.36
C HIS A 9 10.48 -29.62 14.53
N GLU A 10 9.30 -29.63 15.14
CA GLU A 10 8.52 -28.43 15.45
C GLU A 10 9.15 -27.61 16.59
N SER A 11 8.83 -26.31 16.65
CA SER A 11 8.65 -25.58 17.91
C SER A 11 7.71 -24.39 17.70
N PRO A 12 6.91 -23.98 18.70
CA PRO A 12 5.57 -23.43 18.43
C PRO A 12 5.48 -21.92 18.58
N MET A 13 4.35 -21.35 18.12
CA MET A 13 3.96 -19.99 18.51
C MET A 13 3.66 -19.91 20.01
N VAL A 14 4.15 -18.84 20.64
CA VAL A 14 4.04 -18.62 22.09
C VAL A 14 2.65 -18.06 22.43
N GLU A 15 1.70 -18.95 22.66
CA GLU A 15 0.35 -18.60 23.12
C GLU A 15 0.35 -18.36 24.64
N HIS A 16 0.33 -17.09 25.07
CA HIS A 16 0.38 -16.72 26.49
C HIS A 16 -1.00 -16.80 27.19
N ASN A 17 -1.34 -18.04 27.57
CA ASN A 17 -1.99 -18.42 28.83
C ASN A 17 -3.11 -17.50 29.38
N ARG A 18 -4.37 -17.91 29.17
CA ARG A 18 -5.50 -17.56 30.06
C ARG A 18 -5.77 -18.72 31.01
N ASN A 19 -5.69 -18.48 32.32
CA ASN A 19 -6.35 -19.15 33.47
C ASN A 19 -5.57 -18.79 34.75
N TYR A 20 -6.07 -18.90 36.00
CA TYR A 20 -7.25 -19.61 36.54
C TYR A 20 -7.99 -18.78 37.62
N GLN A 21 -9.25 -19.17 37.89
CA GLN A 21 -9.99 -19.19 39.18
C GLN A 21 -9.61 -18.21 40.32
N GLN A 22 -10.51 -17.32 40.77
CA GLN A 22 -11.74 -17.54 41.59
C GLN A 22 -11.52 -17.54 43.12
N PHE A 23 -12.43 -16.85 43.81
CA PHE A 23 -12.81 -16.95 45.24
C PHE A 23 -11.71 -17.12 46.31
N HIS A 24 -11.67 -16.18 47.27
CA HIS A 24 -12.38 -16.43 48.53
C HIS A 24 -12.77 -15.13 49.26
N ASN A 25 -13.73 -15.25 50.18
CA ASN A 25 -14.38 -14.17 50.91
C ASN A 25 -13.98 -14.26 52.40
N ILE A 26 -13.35 -13.22 52.96
CA ILE A 26 -13.08 -13.11 54.41
C ILE A 26 -13.40 -11.69 54.91
N GLN A 27 -14.52 -11.63 55.65
CA GLN A 27 -14.78 -10.87 56.88
C GLN A 27 -13.97 -9.60 57.21
N ASN A 28 -14.71 -8.59 57.68
CA ASN A 28 -14.36 -7.93 58.94
C ASN A 28 -15.65 -7.70 59.76
N PRO A 29 -15.75 -8.08 61.05
CA PRO A 29 -17.04 -8.18 61.74
C PRO A 29 -17.43 -6.99 62.64
N ASN A 30 -18.69 -7.07 63.08
CA ASN A 30 -19.40 -6.35 64.16
C ASN A 30 -18.62 -5.61 65.27
N PHE A 31 -19.20 -4.46 65.64
CA PHE A 31 -19.51 -4.00 67.02
C PHE A 31 -18.68 -4.50 68.21
N LEU A 32 -18.08 -3.54 68.94
CA LEU A 32 -18.15 -3.33 70.41
C LEU A 32 -17.70 -1.87 70.64
N GLN A 33 -18.55 -0.89 70.94
CA GLN A 33 -19.28 -0.64 72.19
C GLN A 33 -18.39 -0.27 73.39
N THR A 34 -18.30 1.03 73.67
CA THR A 34 -18.37 1.58 75.03
C THR A 34 -19.13 2.91 75.02
N SER A 35 -19.89 3.16 76.09
CA SER A 35 -20.34 4.49 76.49
C SER A 35 -19.86 4.71 77.93
N PRO A 36 -19.80 5.97 78.40
CA PRO A 36 -20.84 6.31 79.35
C PRO A 36 -21.48 7.71 79.18
N THR A 37 -22.68 7.74 79.71
CA THR A 37 -23.65 8.78 80.07
C THR A 37 -23.12 9.84 81.08
N PRO A 38 -23.95 10.76 81.64
CA PRO A 38 -24.88 11.70 81.00
C PRO A 38 -24.84 13.12 81.65
N SER A 39 -25.62 14.08 81.11
CA SER A 39 -26.41 15.07 81.89
C SER A 39 -27.37 15.81 80.94
N THR A 40 -28.70 15.60 81.01
CA THR A 40 -29.63 16.18 82.01
C THR A 40 -29.87 17.67 81.79
N LEU A 41 -30.96 18.00 81.09
CA LEU A 41 -31.52 19.35 81.07
C LEU A 41 -33.04 19.25 81.09
N GLY A 42 -33.63 19.52 82.26
CA GLY A 42 -35.07 19.44 82.45
C GLY A 42 -35.46 19.57 83.92
N PHE A 43 -35.69 20.80 84.39
CA PHE A 43 -36.72 21.11 85.39
C PHE A 43 -36.98 22.63 85.43
N PHE A 44 -38.21 23.03 85.13
CA PHE A 44 -38.81 24.26 85.63
C PHE A 44 -39.87 23.86 86.66
N PRO A 45 -39.76 24.28 87.93
CA PRO A 45 -40.89 24.33 88.84
C PRO A 45 -41.41 25.77 89.02
N GLY A 46 -42.66 25.89 89.49
CA GLY A 46 -43.16 27.15 90.08
C GLY A 46 -42.58 27.36 91.50
N THR A 47 -43.06 28.33 92.29
CA THR A 47 -44.35 29.06 92.21
C THR A 47 -44.24 30.49 92.80
N PRO A 48 -45.22 31.39 92.54
CA PRO A 48 -45.25 32.74 93.12
C PRO A 48 -46.11 32.83 94.39
N HIS A 49 -45.61 33.50 95.44
CA HIS A 49 -46.27 34.13 96.61
C HIS A 49 -45.13 34.56 97.57
N ASN A 50 -45.19 35.57 98.44
CA ASN A 50 -46.15 36.65 98.78
C ASN A 50 -45.28 37.81 99.39
N THR A 51 -45.69 39.02 99.82
CA THR A 51 -46.99 39.60 100.22
C THR A 51 -46.97 41.14 100.05
N TYR A 52 -48.06 41.79 100.45
CA TYR A 52 -48.24 43.23 100.77
C TYR A 52 -47.01 43.98 101.30
N MET A 53 -46.86 45.25 100.88
CA MET A 53 -47.25 46.42 101.70
C MET A 53 -47.45 47.68 100.85
N GLN A 54 -48.57 48.39 101.07
CA GLN A 54 -48.58 49.85 100.99
C GLN A 54 -48.09 50.39 102.35
N PRO A 55 -47.54 51.62 102.40
CA PRO A 55 -48.35 52.63 103.09
C PRO A 55 -48.27 54.06 102.50
N MET A 56 -49.46 54.66 102.41
CA MET A 56 -49.80 56.04 102.81
C MET A 56 -49.15 57.25 102.11
N MET A 57 -49.96 58.31 101.99
CA MET A 57 -49.53 59.63 101.52
C MET A 57 -48.82 60.39 102.65
N HIS A 58 -47.68 61.01 102.34
CA HIS A 58 -47.18 62.15 103.10
C HIS A 58 -46.83 63.32 102.17
N SER A 59 -47.11 64.53 102.65
CA SER A 59 -47.06 65.76 101.88
C SER A 59 -45.64 66.32 101.79
N THR A 60 -45.36 67.01 100.67
CA THR A 60 -44.42 68.15 100.55
C THR A 60 -43.15 68.15 101.42
N MET A 61 -41.99 67.97 100.78
CA MET A 61 -40.95 69.01 100.79
C MET A 61 -40.25 69.08 99.43
N ASN A 62 -39.98 70.30 98.97
CA ASN A 62 -39.29 70.60 97.72
C ASN A 62 -37.96 71.31 98.03
N PRO A 63 -36.80 70.72 97.69
CA PRO A 63 -35.54 71.45 97.64
C PRO A 63 -35.07 71.64 96.19
N THR A 64 -35.13 72.90 95.74
CA THR A 64 -34.24 73.52 94.74
C THR A 64 -33.98 72.77 93.42
N PHE A 65 -34.67 73.23 92.37
CA PHE A 65 -34.26 73.04 90.98
C PHE A 65 -32.81 73.51 90.76
N VAL A 66 -31.94 72.63 90.30
CA VAL A 66 -30.56 72.94 89.88
C VAL A 66 -30.39 72.48 88.43
N ASP A 67 -29.82 73.34 87.57
CA ASP A 67 -29.75 73.12 86.14
C ASP A 67 -28.96 71.85 85.76
N ASN A 68 -29.68 70.91 85.15
CA ASN A 68 -29.14 69.76 84.44
C ASN A 68 -29.55 69.74 82.95
N GLY A 69 -30.34 70.71 82.48
CA GLY A 69 -30.87 70.75 81.11
C GLY A 69 -29.77 70.87 80.08
N GLY A 70 -28.87 71.85 80.23
CA GLY A 70 -27.74 72.03 79.31
C GLY A 70 -26.76 70.85 79.26
N LYS A 71 -26.71 70.01 80.31
CA LYS A 71 -25.93 68.75 80.31
C LYS A 71 -26.65 67.65 79.54
N ILE A 72 -27.98 67.59 79.63
CA ILE A 72 -28.82 66.63 78.90
C ILE A 72 -28.74 66.92 77.40
N ASP A 73 -28.84 68.17 76.96
CA ASP A 73 -28.75 68.52 75.52
C ASP A 73 -27.38 68.15 74.91
N ILE A 74 -26.29 68.40 75.64
CA ILE A 74 -24.92 68.01 75.23
C ILE A 74 -24.77 66.47 75.21
N LEU A 75 -25.50 65.73 76.05
CA LEU A 75 -25.56 64.28 76.01
C LEU A 75 -26.36 63.78 74.79
N THR A 76 -27.54 64.35 74.51
CA THR A 76 -28.37 64.05 73.35
C THR A 76 -27.59 64.24 72.05
N GLN A 77 -26.95 65.41 71.86
CA GLN A 77 -26.17 65.70 70.65
C GLN A 77 -24.96 64.76 70.48
N LYS A 78 -24.38 64.25 71.58
CA LYS A 78 -23.35 63.20 71.52
C LYS A 78 -23.93 61.83 71.17
N VAL A 79 -25.14 61.50 71.66
CA VAL A 79 -25.86 60.27 71.30
C VAL A 79 -26.21 60.27 69.81
N ASP A 80 -26.72 61.37 69.26
CA ASP A 80 -27.02 61.49 67.83
C ASP A 80 -25.77 61.26 66.95
N MET A 81 -24.64 61.87 67.33
CA MET A 81 -23.35 61.68 66.65
C MET A 81 -22.76 60.26 66.84
N ILE A 82 -23.18 59.53 67.88
CA ILE A 82 -22.88 58.10 68.05
C ILE A 82 -23.78 57.26 67.13
N CYS A 83 -25.08 57.55 67.06
CA CYS A 83 -26.04 56.88 66.19
C CYS A 83 -25.66 57.02 64.69
N GLU A 84 -25.20 58.19 64.26
CA GLU A 84 -24.70 58.38 62.88
C GLU A 84 -23.46 57.50 62.60
N LYS A 85 -22.53 57.42 63.56
CA LYS A 85 -21.34 56.56 63.44
C LYS A 85 -21.70 55.08 63.42
N ILE A 86 -22.67 54.65 64.23
CA ILE A 86 -23.23 53.28 64.19
C ILE A 86 -23.83 52.99 62.81
N SER A 87 -24.69 53.87 62.27
CA SER A 87 -25.24 53.73 60.92
C SER A 87 -24.17 53.61 59.83
N ASN A 88 -23.01 54.26 60.01
CA ASN A 88 -21.88 54.15 59.09
C ASN A 88 -21.07 52.85 59.28
N ILE A 89 -21.00 52.31 60.50
CA ILE A 89 -20.48 50.96 60.80
C ILE A 89 -21.39 49.87 60.20
N ASP A 90 -22.71 50.04 60.25
CA ASP A 90 -23.67 49.11 59.60
C ASP A 90 -23.46 49.06 58.09
N LYS A 91 -23.30 50.22 57.43
CA LYS A 91 -23.00 50.33 55.98
C LYS A 91 -21.64 49.69 55.63
N LEU A 92 -20.65 49.76 56.51
CA LEU A 92 -19.37 49.06 56.33
C LEU A 92 -19.52 47.54 56.51
N THR A 93 -20.32 47.11 57.48
CA THR A 93 -20.63 45.70 57.77
C THR A 93 -21.38 45.06 56.60
N GLU A 94 -22.34 45.76 55.99
CA GLU A 94 -22.97 45.35 54.74
C GLU A 94 -21.96 45.18 53.59
N LYS A 95 -21.06 46.14 53.39
CA LYS A 95 -20.04 46.08 52.34
C LYS A 95 -19.07 44.92 52.57
N LEU A 96 -18.67 44.68 53.82
CA LEU A 96 -17.83 43.55 54.21
C LEU A 96 -18.53 42.21 53.93
N ASN A 97 -19.80 42.07 54.30
CA ASN A 97 -20.62 40.89 54.01
C ASN A 97 -20.88 40.67 52.51
N LYS A 98 -20.87 41.74 51.70
CA LYS A 98 -20.94 41.65 50.23
C LYS A 98 -19.58 41.23 49.64
N PHE A 99 -18.48 41.76 50.16
CA PHE A 99 -17.12 41.42 49.76
C PHE A 99 -16.77 39.97 50.10
N ASP A 100 -17.08 39.50 51.31
CA ASP A 100 -16.87 38.11 51.74
C ASP A 100 -17.58 37.11 50.80
N LYS A 101 -18.83 37.37 50.44
CA LYS A 101 -19.58 36.56 49.46
C LYS A 101 -18.89 36.52 48.10
N THR A 102 -18.29 37.63 47.67
CA THR A 102 -17.49 37.69 46.42
C THR A 102 -16.20 36.87 46.55
N VAL A 103 -15.44 37.02 47.64
CA VAL A 103 -14.22 36.24 47.90
C VAL A 103 -14.52 34.74 47.95
N ASN A 104 -15.55 34.33 48.68
CA ASN A 104 -15.98 32.93 48.78
C ASN A 104 -16.47 32.35 47.43
N SER A 105 -16.96 33.18 46.52
CA SER A 105 -17.23 32.79 45.13
C SER A 105 -15.95 32.67 44.28
N MET A 106 -14.96 33.53 44.50
CA MET A 106 -13.66 33.49 43.80
C MET A 106 -12.83 32.26 44.21
N VAL A 107 -12.81 31.90 45.51
CA VAL A 107 -12.13 30.69 46.01
C VAL A 107 -12.67 29.43 45.32
N LYS A 108 -13.99 29.26 45.24
CA LYS A 108 -14.62 28.14 44.51
C LYS A 108 -14.29 28.13 43.01
N GLY A 109 -14.15 29.31 42.41
CA GLY A 109 -13.66 29.45 41.03
C GLY A 109 -12.21 28.94 40.88
N ILE A 110 -11.32 29.31 41.80
CA ILE A 110 -9.92 28.87 41.83
C ILE A 110 -9.82 27.35 42.04
N GLU A 111 -10.58 26.78 42.98
CA GLU A 111 -10.67 25.32 43.17
C GLU A 111 -11.10 24.59 41.88
N SER A 112 -12.04 25.15 41.13
CA SER A 112 -12.49 24.60 39.85
C SER A 112 -11.48 24.80 38.71
N ILE A 113 -10.62 25.80 38.79
CA ILE A 113 -9.52 26.01 37.83
C ILE A 113 -8.40 25.01 38.11
N ASN A 114 -7.98 24.85 39.37
CA ASN A 114 -6.89 23.95 39.76
C ASN A 114 -7.16 22.51 39.31
N LYS A 115 -8.38 21.98 39.54
CA LYS A 115 -8.78 20.64 39.07
C LYS A 115 -8.62 20.47 37.55
N ARG A 116 -8.94 21.51 36.77
CA ARG A 116 -8.78 21.51 35.31
C ARG A 116 -7.31 21.63 34.89
N VAL A 117 -6.46 22.28 35.69
CA VAL A 117 -5.00 22.27 35.50
C VAL A 117 -4.45 20.87 35.74
N ASP A 118 -4.83 20.21 36.84
CA ASP A 118 -4.43 18.83 37.14
C ASP A 118 -4.81 17.84 36.01
N GLU A 119 -5.98 18.05 35.38
CA GLU A 119 -6.45 17.28 34.22
C GLU A 119 -5.62 17.56 32.96
N VAL A 120 -5.30 18.83 32.70
CA VAL A 120 -4.46 19.25 31.55
C VAL A 120 -3.01 18.75 31.70
N GLU A 121 -2.43 18.79 32.90
CA GLU A 121 -1.08 18.26 33.15
C GLU A 121 -1.00 16.74 32.92
N LYS A 122 -2.02 15.98 33.37
CA LYS A 122 -2.12 14.54 33.08
C LYS A 122 -2.24 14.28 31.57
N GLY A 123 -3.06 15.06 30.87
CA GLY A 123 -3.18 14.99 29.40
C GLY A 123 -1.86 15.30 28.69
N LEU A 124 -1.14 16.35 29.11
CA LEU A 124 0.16 16.73 28.54
C LEU A 124 1.23 15.66 28.75
N ASN A 125 1.29 15.07 29.95
CA ASN A 125 2.23 13.98 30.26
C ASN A 125 1.94 12.73 29.43
N PHE A 126 0.66 12.38 29.22
CA PHE A 126 0.26 11.29 28.31
C PHE A 126 0.66 11.58 26.85
N ILE A 127 0.38 12.79 26.36
CA ILE A 127 0.74 13.20 24.98
C ILE A 127 2.26 13.17 24.77
N ASN A 128 3.07 13.57 25.76
CA ASN A 128 4.53 13.52 25.67
C ASN A 128 5.06 12.08 25.62
N ALA A 129 4.47 11.14 26.38
CA ALA A 129 4.84 9.72 26.31
C ALA A 129 4.52 9.13 24.93
N GLU A 130 3.31 9.38 24.42
CA GLU A 130 2.91 8.96 23.08
C GLU A 130 3.75 9.62 21.97
N PHE A 131 4.17 10.87 22.15
CA PHE A 131 5.05 11.55 21.20
C PHE A 131 6.43 10.87 21.10
N GLU A 132 7.07 10.53 22.23
CA GLU A 132 8.35 9.82 22.19
C GLU A 132 8.23 8.38 21.66
N ASN A 133 7.09 7.69 21.89
CA ASN A 133 6.76 6.41 21.24
C ASN A 133 6.68 6.57 19.72
N ASN A 134 5.80 7.43 19.21
CA ASN A 134 5.66 7.69 17.77
C ASN A 134 6.99 8.13 17.12
N LYS A 135 7.81 8.91 17.82
CA LYS A 135 9.15 9.36 17.41
C LYS A 135 10.18 8.22 17.40
N LYS A 136 10.02 7.16 18.20
CA LYS A 136 10.78 5.90 18.06
C LYS A 136 10.35 5.17 16.80
N ASP A 137 9.06 4.97 16.61
CA ASP A 137 8.50 4.20 15.50
C ASP A 137 8.83 4.84 14.14
N VAL A 138 8.79 6.18 14.06
CA VAL A 138 9.24 6.94 12.87
C VAL A 138 10.74 6.77 12.57
N ARG A 139 11.59 6.51 13.58
CA ARG A 139 13.02 6.16 13.33
C ARG A 139 13.15 4.74 12.80
N GLU A 140 12.39 3.80 13.35
CA GLU A 140 12.40 2.37 12.97
C GLU A 140 11.87 2.18 11.54
N VAL A 141 10.74 2.82 11.20
CA VAL A 141 10.24 2.88 9.81
C VAL A 141 11.28 3.49 8.86
N LYS A 142 12.05 4.49 9.33
CA LYS A 142 13.10 5.14 8.51
C LYS A 142 14.32 4.24 8.28
N THR A 143 14.78 3.47 9.27
CA THR A 143 15.89 2.51 9.08
C THR A 143 15.47 1.40 8.12
N ASN A 144 14.30 0.81 8.35
CA ASN A 144 13.79 -0.29 7.54
C ASN A 144 13.55 0.17 6.08
N LEU A 145 13.10 1.41 5.87
CA LEU A 145 12.98 2.00 4.53
C LEU A 145 14.34 2.20 3.84
N THR A 146 15.41 2.52 4.57
CA THR A 146 16.76 2.61 3.97
C THR A 146 17.36 1.24 3.64
N GLU A 147 17.07 0.22 4.44
CA GLU A 147 17.50 -1.16 4.21
C GLU A 147 16.78 -1.76 2.99
N ILE A 148 15.44 -1.71 2.95
CA ILE A 148 14.62 -2.13 1.81
C ILE A 148 15.03 -1.40 0.52
N ARG A 149 15.43 -0.13 0.60
CA ARG A 149 15.95 0.61 -0.57
C ARG A 149 17.29 0.06 -1.06
N SER A 150 18.20 -0.32 -0.16
CA SER A 150 19.49 -0.93 -0.50
C SER A 150 19.28 -2.30 -1.17
N GLU A 151 18.43 -3.15 -0.58
CA GLU A 151 18.08 -4.47 -1.11
C GLU A 151 17.46 -4.37 -2.51
N ASN A 152 16.54 -3.42 -2.74
CA ASN A 152 15.95 -3.20 -4.06
C ASN A 152 16.99 -2.74 -5.10
N GLU A 153 18.00 -1.95 -4.70
CA GLU A 153 19.08 -1.53 -5.60
C GLU A 153 19.99 -2.72 -5.98
N GLU A 154 20.33 -3.58 -5.02
CA GLU A 154 21.10 -4.81 -5.25
C GLU A 154 20.33 -5.85 -6.08
N ALA A 155 19.05 -6.05 -5.79
CA ALA A 155 18.17 -6.90 -6.60
C ALA A 155 18.07 -6.38 -8.04
N THR A 156 17.95 -5.06 -8.23
CA THR A 156 17.92 -4.43 -9.57
C THR A 156 19.23 -4.65 -10.33
N LYS A 157 20.39 -4.47 -9.68
CA LYS A 157 21.71 -4.76 -10.26
C LYS A 157 21.85 -6.25 -10.64
N THR A 158 21.37 -7.14 -9.79
CA THR A 158 21.39 -8.60 -10.02
C THR A 158 20.52 -8.99 -11.20
N ILE A 159 19.30 -8.45 -11.30
CA ILE A 159 18.39 -8.66 -12.44
C ILE A 159 19.01 -8.13 -13.75
N ALA A 160 19.66 -6.96 -13.72
CA ALA A 160 20.35 -6.42 -14.89
C ALA A 160 21.51 -7.32 -15.36
N LYS A 161 22.33 -7.81 -14.42
CA LYS A 161 23.40 -8.77 -14.71
C LYS A 161 22.85 -10.08 -15.28
N LEU A 162 21.85 -10.68 -14.64
CA LEU A 162 21.26 -11.94 -15.09
C LEU A 162 20.62 -11.86 -16.49
N ARG A 163 20.08 -10.70 -16.88
CA ARG A 163 19.63 -10.46 -18.27
C ARG A 163 20.80 -10.49 -19.26
N THR A 164 21.90 -9.80 -18.93
CA THR A 164 23.12 -9.80 -19.76
C THR A 164 23.70 -11.20 -19.87
N ASP A 165 23.89 -11.90 -18.74
CA ASP A 165 24.41 -13.29 -18.72
C ASP A 165 23.51 -14.25 -19.52
N PHE A 166 22.18 -14.06 -19.49
CA PHE A 166 21.22 -14.85 -20.28
C PHE A 166 21.27 -14.54 -21.78
N GLU A 167 21.39 -13.27 -22.16
CA GLU A 167 21.55 -12.86 -23.56
C GLU A 167 22.86 -13.42 -24.16
N ASP A 168 23.96 -13.33 -23.41
CA ASP A 168 25.26 -13.91 -23.76
C ASP A 168 25.18 -15.45 -23.92
N LEU A 169 24.55 -16.14 -22.97
CA LEU A 169 24.36 -17.60 -23.05
C LEU A 169 23.50 -18.00 -24.26
N ASN A 170 22.46 -17.23 -24.57
CA ASN A 170 21.58 -17.48 -25.71
C ASN A 170 22.29 -17.24 -27.06
N GLU A 171 23.12 -16.20 -27.20
CA GLU A 171 23.95 -16.02 -28.40
C GLU A 171 24.98 -17.16 -28.55
N ARG A 172 25.68 -17.52 -27.48
CA ARG A 172 26.64 -18.65 -27.49
C ARG A 172 25.97 -19.96 -27.87
N GLN A 173 24.77 -20.25 -27.35
CA GLN A 173 23.96 -21.40 -27.74
C GLN A 173 23.59 -21.35 -29.23
N LEU A 174 23.12 -20.20 -29.71
CA LEU A 174 22.69 -20.01 -31.09
C LEU A 174 23.85 -20.16 -32.09
N ASP A 175 25.04 -19.67 -31.77
CA ASP A 175 26.25 -19.86 -32.57
C ASP A 175 26.73 -21.32 -32.53
N LEU A 176 26.75 -21.98 -31.37
CA LEU A 176 27.07 -23.41 -31.29
C LEU A 176 26.12 -24.28 -32.12
N GLN A 177 24.82 -24.02 -32.07
CA GLN A 177 23.84 -24.71 -32.91
C GLN A 177 24.05 -24.38 -34.41
N THR A 178 24.29 -23.11 -34.76
CA THR A 178 24.56 -22.67 -36.14
C THR A 178 25.85 -23.26 -36.70
N ARG A 179 26.88 -23.46 -35.87
CA ARG A 179 28.11 -24.19 -36.22
C ARG A 179 27.82 -25.67 -36.42
N SER A 180 27.11 -26.31 -35.49
CA SER A 180 26.76 -27.73 -35.55
C SER A 180 25.89 -28.09 -36.76
N MET A 181 24.92 -27.24 -37.11
CA MET A 181 24.02 -27.44 -38.26
C MET A 181 24.64 -27.07 -39.62
N ARG A 182 25.84 -26.49 -39.67
CA ARG A 182 26.43 -25.90 -40.89
C ARG A 182 26.57 -26.89 -42.04
N GLU A 183 26.97 -28.12 -41.75
CA GLU A 183 27.15 -29.20 -42.73
C GLU A 183 25.82 -29.89 -43.11
N ASN A 184 24.66 -29.42 -42.63
CA ASN A 184 23.38 -30.07 -42.86
C ASN A 184 22.56 -29.37 -43.96
N LEU A 185 21.85 -30.16 -44.78
CA LEU A 185 20.79 -29.70 -45.68
C LEU A 185 19.46 -30.36 -45.35
N ILE A 186 18.37 -29.65 -45.60
CA ILE A 186 16.99 -30.11 -45.54
C ILE A 186 16.52 -30.37 -46.98
N PHE A 187 16.04 -31.57 -47.26
CA PHE A 187 15.38 -31.97 -48.49
C PHE A 187 13.86 -32.05 -48.27
N THR A 188 13.06 -31.48 -49.16
CA THR A 188 11.59 -31.43 -49.09
C THR A 188 10.94 -31.90 -50.38
N GLY A 189 9.72 -32.44 -50.30
CA GLY A 189 8.95 -32.94 -51.45
C GLY A 189 9.24 -34.39 -51.86
N ILE A 190 10.18 -35.07 -51.16
CA ILE A 190 10.46 -36.50 -51.32
C ILE A 190 9.40 -37.30 -50.56
N PRO A 191 8.50 -38.04 -51.24
CA PRO A 191 7.42 -38.78 -50.59
C PRO A 191 7.96 -39.92 -49.73
N MET A 192 7.17 -40.36 -48.76
CA MET A 192 7.35 -41.60 -48.01
C MET A 192 6.67 -42.74 -48.79
N TYR A 193 7.31 -43.91 -48.84
CA TYR A 193 6.79 -45.08 -49.55
C TYR A 193 6.33 -46.20 -48.61
N ASP A 194 6.82 -46.22 -47.36
CA ASP A 194 6.40 -47.12 -46.30
C ASP A 194 5.80 -46.32 -45.12
N GLU A 195 4.81 -46.91 -44.44
CA GLU A 195 4.29 -46.38 -43.16
C GLU A 195 5.21 -46.73 -41.97
N SER A 196 6.17 -47.63 -42.17
CA SER A 196 7.15 -48.06 -41.16
C SER A 196 8.43 -47.22 -41.23
N GLU A 197 8.57 -46.24 -40.33
CA GLU A 197 9.76 -45.38 -40.23
C GLU A 197 11.07 -46.15 -39.92
N GLN A 198 10.99 -47.44 -39.57
CA GLN A 198 12.10 -48.22 -39.05
C GLN A 198 12.94 -48.95 -40.12
N SER A 199 12.51 -48.94 -41.39
CA SER A 199 13.21 -49.65 -42.48
C SER A 199 13.51 -48.80 -43.72
N GLU A 200 13.13 -47.52 -43.75
CA GLU A 200 13.38 -46.67 -44.91
C GLU A 200 14.86 -46.25 -44.98
N GLU A 201 15.59 -46.80 -45.96
CA GLU A 201 17.02 -46.50 -46.22
C GLU A 201 17.20 -45.09 -46.79
N THR A 202 16.96 -44.09 -45.93
CA THR A 202 16.94 -42.66 -46.26
C THR A 202 18.24 -42.18 -46.93
N GLU A 203 19.35 -42.85 -46.66
CA GLU A 203 20.66 -42.60 -47.29
C GLU A 203 20.63 -42.91 -48.79
N LYS A 204 20.18 -44.12 -49.18
CA LYS A 204 20.05 -44.52 -50.59
C LYS A 204 19.00 -43.68 -51.33
N ILE A 205 17.94 -43.26 -50.64
CA ILE A 205 16.95 -42.32 -51.20
C ILE A 205 17.62 -40.99 -51.56
N ILE A 206 18.49 -40.46 -50.69
CA ILE A 206 19.23 -39.22 -50.94
C ILE A 206 20.31 -39.39 -52.02
N GLU A 207 21.01 -40.53 -52.08
CA GLU A 207 21.97 -40.85 -53.16
C GLU A 207 21.28 -40.99 -54.53
N ASN A 208 20.16 -41.70 -54.59
CA ASN A 208 19.35 -41.82 -55.81
C ASN A 208 18.79 -40.45 -56.24
N PHE A 209 18.29 -39.64 -55.29
CA PHE A 209 17.83 -38.28 -55.55
C PHE A 209 18.95 -37.39 -56.12
N MET A 210 20.18 -37.46 -55.58
CA MET A 210 21.33 -36.73 -56.12
C MET A 210 21.73 -37.20 -57.53
N THR A 211 21.62 -38.50 -57.79
CA THR A 211 21.92 -39.09 -59.11
C THR A 211 20.90 -38.65 -60.16
N VAL A 212 19.60 -38.77 -59.86
CA VAL A 212 18.49 -38.56 -60.82
C VAL A 212 18.09 -37.09 -60.93
N GLU A 213 17.76 -36.44 -59.81
CA GLU A 213 17.12 -35.12 -59.79
C GLU A 213 18.16 -33.98 -59.82
N LEU A 214 19.37 -34.22 -59.28
CA LEU A 214 20.50 -33.28 -59.33
C LEU A 214 21.56 -33.63 -60.39
N LYS A 215 21.42 -34.76 -61.10
CA LYS A 215 22.31 -35.21 -62.20
C LYS A 215 23.80 -35.26 -61.79
N MET A 216 24.10 -35.64 -60.55
CA MET A 216 25.47 -35.62 -60.02
C MET A 216 26.22 -36.93 -60.34
N GLU A 217 27.14 -36.89 -61.30
CA GLU A 217 28.02 -38.03 -61.66
C GLU A 217 28.90 -38.53 -60.48
N THR A 218 29.35 -37.61 -59.62
CA THR A 218 30.14 -37.94 -58.42
C THR A 218 29.34 -37.59 -57.17
N LEU A 219 28.90 -38.60 -56.43
CA LEU A 219 28.07 -38.41 -55.25
C LEU A 219 28.87 -37.83 -54.05
N PRO A 220 28.36 -36.77 -53.38
CA PRO A 220 29.04 -36.11 -52.27
C PRO A 220 28.80 -36.83 -50.94
N LYS A 221 29.88 -37.27 -50.29
CA LYS A 221 29.80 -38.07 -49.05
C LYS A 221 29.14 -37.35 -47.88
N PHE A 222 28.26 -38.07 -47.18
CA PHE A 222 27.59 -37.65 -45.95
C PHE A 222 27.74 -38.69 -44.83
N HIS A 223 27.34 -38.31 -43.61
CA HIS A 223 27.49 -39.09 -42.37
C HIS A 223 26.20 -39.75 -41.88
N ARG A 224 25.05 -39.12 -42.15
CA ARG A 224 23.72 -39.63 -41.83
C ARG A 224 22.64 -38.87 -42.60
N ALA A 225 21.59 -39.57 -43.03
CA ALA A 225 20.32 -38.97 -43.44
C ALA A 225 19.14 -39.57 -42.66
N HIS A 226 18.15 -38.74 -42.27
CA HIS A 226 16.91 -39.20 -41.61
C HIS A 226 15.77 -38.21 -41.83
N ARG A 227 14.52 -38.71 -41.79
CA ARG A 227 13.31 -37.86 -41.78
C ARG A 227 13.13 -37.17 -40.42
N PHE A 228 12.54 -35.97 -40.43
CA PHE A 228 12.27 -35.19 -39.22
C PHE A 228 11.11 -34.20 -39.43
N GLY A 229 10.57 -33.68 -38.34
CA GLY A 229 9.52 -32.65 -38.36
C GLY A 229 8.11 -33.23 -38.53
N LYS A 230 7.20 -32.41 -39.05
CA LYS A 230 5.79 -32.78 -39.24
C LYS A 230 5.55 -33.40 -40.61
N GLU A 231 4.55 -34.26 -40.68
CA GLU A 231 4.00 -34.78 -41.93
C GLU A 231 3.30 -33.69 -42.71
N PHE A 232 3.50 -33.71 -44.03
CA PHE A 232 2.68 -33.01 -44.99
C PHE A 232 2.03 -34.03 -45.92
N THR A 233 0.71 -34.14 -45.82
CA THR A 233 -0.15 -35.02 -46.62
C THR A 233 -0.76 -34.23 -47.76
N GLU A 234 -0.40 -34.53 -49.00
CA GLU A 234 -1.16 -34.04 -50.15
C GLU A 234 -2.38 -34.94 -50.36
N LYS A 235 -3.54 -34.33 -50.59
CA LYS A 235 -4.81 -35.03 -50.84
C LYS A 235 -5.30 -34.79 -52.25
N ASN A 236 -6.00 -35.78 -52.80
CA ASN A 236 -6.77 -35.64 -54.03
C ASN A 236 -8.06 -34.83 -53.78
N PRO A 237 -8.74 -34.33 -54.84
CA PRO A 237 -10.00 -33.59 -54.70
C PRO A 237 -11.15 -34.37 -54.04
N ASP A 238 -11.08 -35.71 -54.04
CA ASP A 238 -12.02 -36.61 -53.36
C ASP A 238 -11.73 -36.78 -51.84
N GLY A 239 -10.66 -36.19 -51.33
CA GLY A 239 -10.22 -36.28 -49.94
C GLY A 239 -9.30 -37.47 -49.60
N SER A 240 -9.04 -38.36 -50.56
CA SER A 240 -8.08 -39.47 -50.43
C SER A 240 -6.64 -38.96 -50.33
N ILE A 241 -5.76 -39.75 -49.71
CA ILE A 241 -4.34 -39.42 -49.60
C ILE A 241 -3.66 -39.69 -50.95
N LYS A 242 -2.99 -38.66 -51.48
CA LYS A 242 -2.23 -38.73 -52.74
C LYS A 242 -0.76 -39.07 -52.49
N PHE A 243 -0.16 -38.46 -51.47
CA PHE A 243 1.13 -38.86 -50.90
C PHE A 243 1.35 -38.22 -49.52
N VAL A 244 2.25 -38.81 -48.72
CA VAL A 244 2.75 -38.23 -47.46
C VAL A 244 4.23 -37.88 -47.64
N THR A 245 4.68 -36.78 -47.03
CA THR A 245 6.08 -36.36 -47.00
C THR A 245 6.49 -35.94 -45.58
N LYS A 246 7.71 -36.31 -45.16
CA LYS A 246 8.47 -35.63 -44.09
C LYS A 246 9.76 -35.07 -44.68
N PRO A 247 10.19 -33.85 -44.30
CA PRO A 247 11.53 -33.35 -44.62
C PRO A 247 12.62 -34.33 -44.19
N ILE A 248 13.64 -34.50 -45.04
CA ILE A 248 14.86 -35.26 -44.71
C ILE A 248 15.96 -34.29 -44.34
N VAL A 249 16.66 -34.52 -43.22
CA VAL A 249 17.93 -33.84 -42.93
C VAL A 249 19.09 -34.77 -43.25
N CYS A 250 20.04 -34.29 -44.03
CA CYS A 250 21.28 -34.98 -44.37
C CYS A 250 22.49 -34.16 -43.88
N ARG A 251 23.41 -34.81 -43.14
CA ARG A 251 24.65 -34.20 -42.62
C ARG A 251 25.83 -34.60 -43.48
N PHE A 252 26.40 -33.68 -44.24
CA PHE A 252 27.57 -33.94 -45.09
C PHE A 252 28.85 -34.10 -44.28
N VAL A 253 29.87 -34.77 -44.85
CA VAL A 253 31.18 -34.96 -44.21
C VAL A 253 31.91 -33.64 -43.99
N ASN A 254 31.68 -32.64 -44.86
CA ASN A 254 32.20 -31.28 -44.67
C ASN A 254 31.41 -30.25 -45.49
N PHE A 255 31.64 -28.98 -45.18
CA PHE A 255 31.00 -27.84 -45.85
C PHE A 255 31.22 -27.81 -47.37
N LYS A 256 32.37 -28.28 -47.90
CA LYS A 256 32.60 -28.31 -49.36
C LYS A 256 31.66 -29.29 -50.06
N GLN A 257 31.48 -30.50 -49.51
CA GLN A 257 30.53 -31.50 -50.03
C GLN A 257 29.10 -30.96 -50.02
N ARG A 258 28.68 -30.37 -48.89
CA ARG A 258 27.38 -29.69 -48.76
C ARG A 258 27.18 -28.57 -49.78
N GLU A 259 28.22 -27.78 -50.06
CA GLU A 259 28.16 -26.67 -51.02
C GLU A 259 28.06 -27.11 -52.49
N LEU A 260 28.46 -28.34 -52.84
CA LEU A 260 28.21 -28.89 -54.18
C LEU A 260 26.70 -29.10 -54.38
N VAL A 261 26.07 -29.84 -53.47
CA VAL A 261 24.62 -30.11 -53.47
C VAL A 261 23.81 -28.81 -53.44
N ARG A 262 24.15 -27.87 -52.55
CA ARG A 262 23.44 -26.58 -52.44
C ARG A 262 23.61 -25.68 -53.67
N LYS A 263 24.59 -25.93 -54.55
CA LYS A 263 24.73 -25.26 -55.86
C LYS A 263 23.94 -26.00 -56.95
N ALA A 264 23.97 -27.33 -56.94
CA ALA A 264 23.20 -28.20 -57.85
C ALA A 264 21.68 -28.07 -57.65
N ALA A 265 21.23 -27.67 -56.45
CA ALA A 265 19.82 -27.39 -56.12
C ALA A 265 19.09 -26.39 -57.06
N ARG A 266 19.81 -25.70 -57.97
CA ARG A 266 19.22 -24.91 -59.05
C ARG A 266 18.50 -25.75 -60.12
N GLU A 267 18.93 -26.99 -60.33
CA GLU A 267 18.31 -27.92 -61.29
C GLU A 267 16.88 -28.30 -60.88
N LEU A 268 16.56 -28.20 -59.59
CA LEU A 268 15.21 -28.46 -59.04
C LEU A 268 14.20 -27.32 -59.29
N LYS A 269 14.58 -26.26 -60.03
CA LYS A 269 13.67 -25.15 -60.33
C LYS A 269 12.42 -25.67 -61.06
N ASP A 270 11.27 -25.17 -60.65
CA ASP A 270 9.94 -25.54 -61.17
C ASP A 270 9.54 -27.03 -60.93
N THR A 271 10.30 -27.77 -60.12
CA THR A 271 9.92 -29.10 -59.59
C THR A 271 9.16 -28.99 -58.25
N LYS A 272 8.63 -30.11 -57.76
CA LYS A 272 8.04 -30.23 -56.41
C LYS A 272 9.07 -30.27 -55.27
N TYR A 273 10.36 -30.35 -55.57
CA TYR A 273 11.41 -30.61 -54.59
C TYR A 273 12.08 -29.32 -54.11
N GLY A 274 12.64 -29.35 -52.90
CA GLY A 274 13.40 -28.24 -52.34
C GLY A 274 14.62 -28.73 -51.58
N ILE A 275 15.72 -27.97 -51.68
CA ILE A 275 16.93 -28.14 -50.87
C ILE A 275 17.22 -26.81 -50.17
N ASN A 276 17.25 -26.83 -48.84
CA ASN A 276 17.50 -25.66 -48.01
C ASN A 276 18.63 -25.92 -47.01
N GLU A 277 19.35 -24.88 -46.62
CA GLU A 277 20.28 -24.96 -45.48
C GLU A 277 19.49 -25.15 -44.18
N GLN A 278 19.98 -26.02 -43.28
CA GLN A 278 19.39 -26.13 -41.94
C GLN A 278 19.87 -24.98 -41.05
N PHE A 279 18.93 -24.35 -40.33
CA PHE A 279 19.21 -23.34 -39.31
C PHE A 279 18.50 -23.67 -38.00
N PRO A 280 18.97 -23.13 -36.85
CA PRO A 280 18.26 -23.17 -35.57
C PRO A 280 16.85 -22.59 -35.67
N LYS A 281 15.96 -23.00 -34.75
CA LYS A 281 14.56 -22.58 -34.73
C LYS A 281 14.44 -21.06 -34.67
N GLU A 282 15.28 -20.41 -33.89
CA GLU A 282 15.35 -18.98 -33.62
C GLU A 282 15.67 -18.20 -34.90
N ILE A 283 16.57 -18.71 -35.75
CA ILE A 283 16.88 -18.12 -37.06
C ILE A 283 15.70 -18.29 -38.02
N ASN A 284 15.02 -19.44 -38.00
CA ASN A 284 13.84 -19.68 -38.84
C ASN A 284 12.65 -18.80 -38.41
N ASP A 285 12.45 -18.58 -37.11
CA ASP A 285 11.40 -17.70 -36.59
C ASP A 285 11.68 -16.23 -36.93
N ARG A 286 12.94 -15.76 -36.77
CA ARG A 286 13.37 -14.41 -37.25
C ARG A 286 13.10 -14.24 -38.75
N ARG A 287 13.49 -15.22 -39.57
CA ARG A 287 13.20 -15.23 -41.02
C ARG A 287 11.70 -15.21 -41.33
N LYS A 288 10.90 -15.97 -40.58
CA LYS A 288 9.44 -16.05 -40.74
C LYS A 288 8.77 -14.70 -40.44
N ALA A 289 9.21 -13.99 -39.41
CA ALA A 289 8.74 -12.64 -39.12
C ALA A 289 9.09 -11.64 -40.24
N LEU A 290 10.26 -11.79 -40.85
CA LEU A 290 10.73 -10.96 -41.97
C LEU A 290 10.18 -11.38 -43.35
N TRP A 291 9.51 -12.54 -43.45
CA TRP A 291 9.06 -13.10 -44.73
C TRP A 291 8.05 -12.20 -45.49
N PRO A 292 7.05 -11.56 -44.86
CA PRO A 292 6.15 -10.64 -45.57
C PRO A 292 6.88 -9.46 -46.20
N HIS A 293 7.90 -8.92 -45.52
CA HIS A 293 8.73 -7.82 -46.05
C HIS A 293 9.61 -8.27 -47.22
N PHE A 294 10.13 -9.51 -47.18
CA PHE A 294 10.82 -10.12 -48.32
C PHE A 294 9.89 -10.29 -49.53
N GLN A 295 8.66 -10.81 -49.32
CA GLN A 295 7.67 -10.96 -50.38
C GLN A 295 7.26 -9.62 -50.98
N GLU A 296 6.99 -8.61 -50.15
CA GLU A 296 6.64 -7.26 -50.59
C GLU A 296 7.75 -6.59 -51.39
N ALA A 297 9.00 -6.67 -50.92
CA ALA A 297 10.15 -6.17 -51.67
C ALA A 297 10.29 -6.87 -53.03
N ARG A 298 10.05 -8.19 -53.11
CA ARG A 298 10.04 -8.92 -54.38
C ARG A 298 8.87 -8.55 -55.29
N ARG A 299 7.68 -8.24 -54.73
CA ARG A 299 6.53 -7.69 -55.47
C ARG A 299 6.85 -6.31 -56.07
N GLN A 300 7.59 -5.47 -55.33
CA GLN A 300 8.16 -4.21 -55.81
C GLN A 300 9.35 -4.38 -56.79
N ARG A 301 9.66 -5.61 -57.25
CA ARG A 301 10.81 -5.98 -58.08
C ARG A 301 12.20 -5.66 -57.48
N LYS A 302 12.28 -5.37 -56.18
CA LYS A 302 13.53 -5.04 -55.48
C LYS A 302 14.41 -6.26 -55.24
N LYS A 303 15.72 -6.03 -55.17
CA LYS A 303 16.72 -7.07 -54.87
C LYS A 303 16.71 -7.40 -53.37
N ALA A 304 15.82 -8.30 -52.95
CA ALA A 304 15.73 -8.81 -51.59
C ALA A 304 16.36 -10.20 -51.41
N PHE A 305 17.11 -10.43 -50.32
CA PHE A 305 17.70 -11.73 -49.97
C PHE A 305 17.96 -11.86 -48.46
N PHE A 306 18.02 -13.10 -47.94
CA PHE A 306 18.39 -13.38 -46.56
C PHE A 306 19.87 -13.74 -46.42
N LYS A 307 20.50 -13.33 -45.31
CA LYS A 307 21.87 -13.69 -44.91
C LYS A 307 21.85 -14.04 -43.42
N ARG A 308 22.06 -15.32 -43.09
CA ARG A 308 21.66 -15.90 -41.78
C ARG A 308 20.19 -15.55 -41.48
N ASP A 309 19.91 -14.96 -40.33
CA ASP A 309 18.60 -14.51 -39.84
C ASP A 309 18.13 -13.16 -40.41
N ARG A 310 19.03 -12.38 -41.04
CA ARG A 310 18.75 -11.01 -41.46
C ARG A 310 18.29 -10.88 -42.91
N LEU A 311 17.36 -9.97 -43.15
CA LEU A 311 16.86 -9.59 -44.47
C LEU A 311 17.66 -8.40 -45.02
N PHE A 312 18.08 -8.47 -46.28
CA PHE A 312 18.69 -7.37 -47.01
C PHE A 312 17.82 -6.99 -48.20
N ILE A 313 17.55 -5.69 -48.38
CA ILE A 313 16.76 -5.12 -49.48
C ILE A 313 17.61 -4.04 -50.16
N GLU A 314 17.81 -4.17 -51.47
CA GLU A 314 18.57 -3.24 -52.31
C GLU A 314 20.05 -3.07 -51.86
N GLY A 315 20.54 -4.02 -51.05
CA GLY A 315 21.89 -4.04 -50.48
C GLY A 315 21.95 -3.65 -49.00
N ASN A 316 20.96 -2.94 -48.49
CA ASN A 316 20.87 -2.48 -47.10
C ASN A 316 20.20 -3.53 -46.20
N GLU A 317 20.59 -3.57 -44.93
CA GLU A 317 19.93 -4.41 -43.94
C GLU A 317 18.55 -3.85 -43.58
N PHE A 318 17.51 -4.69 -43.60
CA PHE A 318 16.16 -4.29 -43.24
C PHE A 318 15.90 -4.61 -41.76
N THR A 319 15.97 -3.58 -40.92
CA THR A 319 15.46 -3.61 -39.55
C THR A 319 14.00 -3.16 -39.56
N PRO A 320 13.04 -3.97 -39.07
CA PRO A 320 11.70 -3.48 -38.79
C PRO A 320 11.75 -2.32 -37.79
N LYS A 321 10.94 -1.27 -38.00
CA LYS A 321 10.77 -0.24 -36.98
C LYS A 321 9.92 -0.81 -35.84
N ASP A 322 10.39 -0.69 -34.59
CA ASP A 322 9.68 -1.16 -33.39
C ASP A 322 8.39 -0.36 -33.14
N THR A 323 7.30 -0.73 -33.80
CA THR A 323 5.95 -0.16 -33.56
C THR A 323 5.41 -0.48 -32.15
N THR A 324 6.08 -1.36 -31.41
CA THR A 324 5.77 -1.73 -30.02
C THR A 324 6.31 -0.74 -28.98
N LYS A 325 7.31 0.10 -29.30
CA LYS A 325 7.94 1.00 -28.32
C LYS A 325 7.18 2.32 -28.07
N GLU A 326 6.24 2.68 -28.93
CA GLU A 326 5.48 3.94 -28.78
C GLU A 326 4.32 3.82 -27.77
N MET A 327 3.79 2.61 -27.55
CA MET A 327 2.59 2.39 -26.71
C MET A 327 2.84 2.59 -25.20
N ASP A 328 3.95 2.09 -24.63
CA ASP A 328 4.29 2.20 -23.18
C ASP A 328 4.59 3.67 -22.74
N THR A 329 4.81 4.59 -23.69
CA THR A 329 5.04 6.01 -23.36
C THR A 329 3.76 6.82 -23.15
N ASN A 330 2.59 6.30 -23.56
CA ASN A 330 1.35 7.09 -23.58
C ASN A 330 0.54 6.96 -22.28
N GLU A 331 0.55 5.80 -21.61
CA GLU A 331 -0.16 5.61 -20.33
C GLU A 331 0.42 6.47 -19.20
N ARG A 332 1.74 6.71 -19.22
CA ARG A 332 2.43 7.51 -18.20
C ARG A 332 2.11 9.02 -18.25
N LYS A 333 1.53 9.51 -19.35
CA LYS A 333 1.12 10.92 -19.49
C LYS A 333 -0.25 11.24 -18.89
N CYS A 334 -1.03 10.23 -18.50
CA CYS A 334 -2.35 10.43 -17.89
C CYS A 334 -2.27 11.04 -16.47
N HIS A 335 -1.19 10.78 -15.73
CA HIS A 335 -1.09 11.03 -14.28
C HIS A 335 -0.24 12.26 -13.88
N GLN A 336 -0.03 13.24 -14.77
CA GLN A 336 0.81 14.43 -14.49
C GLN A 336 0.15 15.78 -14.83
N HIS A 337 -1.15 15.93 -14.63
CA HIS A 337 -1.81 17.25 -14.60
C HIS A 337 -3.00 17.31 -13.62
N ASN A 338 -2.73 17.50 -12.32
CA ASN A 338 -3.61 18.22 -11.38
C ASN A 338 -2.96 18.52 -10.01
N GLU A 339 -1.85 19.26 -9.99
CA GLU A 339 -1.31 19.88 -8.76
C GLU A 339 -1.08 21.39 -8.94
N GLN A 340 -2.17 22.16 -8.93
CA GLN A 340 -2.11 23.62 -8.73
C GLN A 340 -3.47 24.23 -8.34
N GLY A 341 -3.57 24.71 -7.10
CA GLY A 341 -4.37 25.93 -6.86
C GLY A 341 -5.67 25.84 -6.05
N ASP A 342 -5.82 24.97 -5.05
CA ASP A 342 -6.84 25.18 -4.01
C ASP A 342 -6.26 25.86 -2.76
N ARG A 343 -6.85 27.00 -2.37
CA ARG A 343 -6.53 27.71 -1.11
C ARG A 343 -7.60 27.38 -0.07
N PRO A 344 -7.24 27.20 1.21
CA PRO A 344 -8.22 26.88 2.25
C PRO A 344 -9.25 28.02 2.40
N ARG A 345 -10.53 27.66 2.42
CA ARG A 345 -11.63 28.61 2.70
C ARG A 345 -11.67 28.93 4.20
N GLU A 346 -11.71 30.21 4.53
CA GLU A 346 -11.95 30.66 5.90
C GLU A 346 -13.37 30.32 6.36
N PHE A 347 -13.50 29.75 7.56
CA PHE A 347 -14.78 29.49 8.21
C PHE A 347 -15.37 30.78 8.79
N ASN A 348 -16.18 31.49 8.00
CA ASN A 348 -16.98 32.62 8.51
C ASN A 348 -18.21 32.11 9.29
N GLN A 349 -18.40 32.63 10.50
CA GLN A 349 -19.50 32.24 11.40
C GLN A 349 -20.87 32.76 10.90
N PRO A 350 -21.98 32.03 11.14
CA PRO A 350 -23.31 32.44 10.69
C PRO A 350 -23.84 33.64 11.48
N LYS A 351 -24.22 34.72 10.78
CA LYS A 351 -24.91 35.87 11.37
C LYS A 351 -26.41 35.59 11.46
N PHE A 352 -26.99 35.80 12.65
CA PHE A 352 -28.44 35.72 12.87
C PHE A 352 -29.20 36.73 12.00
N SER A 353 -30.29 36.30 11.37
CA SER A 353 -31.25 37.15 10.66
C SER A 353 -32.61 37.14 11.36
N GLN A 354 -33.20 38.32 11.59
CA GLN A 354 -34.49 38.45 12.29
C GLN A 354 -35.71 38.00 11.44
N PRO A 355 -36.87 37.71 12.06
CA PRO A 355 -38.03 37.16 11.37
C PRO A 355 -38.66 38.13 10.36
N ARG A 356 -39.03 37.63 9.18
CA ARG A 356 -39.83 38.39 8.20
C ARG A 356 -41.27 38.56 8.71
N ARG A 357 -41.79 39.80 8.69
CA ARG A 357 -43.23 40.07 8.79
C ARG A 357 -43.91 39.63 7.47
N GLY A 358 -45.07 38.98 7.58
CA GLY A 358 -45.86 38.57 6.41
C GLY A 358 -46.64 39.71 5.75
N PRO A 359 -47.12 39.55 4.51
CA PRO A 359 -47.86 40.60 3.79
C PRO A 359 -49.27 40.83 4.35
N ARG A 360 -49.74 42.09 4.33
CA ARG A 360 -51.16 42.43 4.52
C ARG A 360 -51.95 42.25 3.21
N LYS A 361 -53.26 42.01 3.32
CA LYS A 361 -54.23 42.06 2.21
C LYS A 361 -54.72 43.49 1.95
N GLY A 362 -55.12 43.76 0.70
CA GLY A 362 -55.80 44.98 0.20
C GLY A 362 -55.60 45.03 -1.33
N GLN A 363 -56.63 44.88 -2.17
CA GLN A 363 -57.61 45.92 -2.57
C GLN A 363 -56.90 47.09 -3.27
N ASN A 364 -57.05 47.33 -4.58
CA ASN A 364 -58.24 47.18 -5.43
C ASN A 364 -58.08 46.23 -6.62
#